data_AF-A0A076ER51-F1
#
_entry.id   AF-A0A076ER51-F1
#
_cell.length_a   1.000
_cell.length_b   1.000
_cell.length_c   1.000
_cell.angle_alpha   90.00
_cell.angle_beta   90.00
_cell.angle_gamma   90.00
#
_symmetry.space_group_name_H-M   'P 1'
#
loop_
_entity.id
_entity.type
_entity.pdbx_description
1 polymer ?
#
loop_
_entity_poly.entity_id
_entity_poly.type
_entity_poly.pdbx_seq_one_letter_code
_entity_poly.pdbx_strand_id
1 'polypeptide(L)'
;MVVTLRTRTAGIVAVVAMTFLATACTIGDTGTSEPPTTTSQSAPASIAVPAADGAPINPTTPIVVTATGGRLTAVTVTNPAEQNTPVAGNLTPDGTNWTSSQPLDYGSTYTVVADAVNPDGAPVEQTFTVTTLTPGTTAYANVVPAPEVVADTGIGVGQPMVFQFTAPVVNKAEVQQRLQVTTTPPQPGAWYWTDDQNAHYRAAGYWAPGTKIHIEADVYGVDLGDGIFGAENNAADYTVHDSWVAQADGASKMLTVFHNGVQENAMPMSLGTPDHPSHEGPHVISDKQQSIIMDSCTYGVCAGDPDYYREKVDLNLRISNDGEFVHSAPWSVGDQGSSNVSHGCVNLAPANAQWMFDHFGIGDVVEITNSGGPLLPVWDTYGDWEVPWDQWQAGNATG
;
A
#
# COMPACT_ATOMS: atom_id res chain seq x y z
N MET A 1 -49.66 21.87 23.52
CA MET A 1 -49.98 23.21 22.96
C MET A 1 -49.00 23.41 21.81
N VAL A 2 -49.34 23.40 20.52
CA VAL A 2 -50.56 23.78 19.80
C VAL A 2 -50.75 22.80 18.62
N VAL A 3 -52.02 22.57 18.29
CA VAL A 3 -52.56 21.71 17.22
C VAL A 3 -52.82 22.56 15.97
N THR A 4 -52.55 22.04 14.76
CA THR A 4 -53.31 22.31 13.49
C THR A 4 -52.73 21.43 12.36
N LEU A 5 -53.33 20.32 11.91
CA LEU A 5 -54.48 20.08 10.99
C LEU A 5 -54.35 20.58 9.52
N ARG A 6 -54.18 19.57 8.62
CA ARG A 6 -54.82 19.28 7.31
C ARG A 6 -55.04 20.38 6.26
N THR A 7 -54.69 20.05 5.01
CA THR A 7 -55.66 19.98 3.87
C THR A 7 -55.15 19.07 2.75
N ARG A 8 -56.00 18.13 2.31
CA ARG A 8 -55.90 17.35 1.07
C ARG A 8 -56.85 18.00 0.05
N THR A 9 -56.42 18.14 -1.19
CA THR A 9 -57.28 18.56 -2.32
C THR A 9 -57.53 17.37 -3.24
N ALA A 10 -58.80 17.02 -3.41
CA ALA A 10 -59.31 16.10 -4.41
C ALA A 10 -60.10 16.92 -5.45
N GLY A 11 -59.90 16.63 -6.74
CA GLY A 11 -60.70 17.18 -7.85
C GLY A 11 -61.41 16.05 -8.59
N ILE A 12 -62.70 16.24 -8.85
CA ILE A 12 -63.66 15.28 -9.44
C ILE A 12 -64.14 15.86 -10.80
N VAL A 13 -64.70 14.97 -11.66
CA VAL A 13 -65.69 15.19 -12.76
C VAL A 13 -65.01 15.45 -14.13
N ALA A 14 -65.34 14.79 -15.25
CA ALA A 14 -66.66 14.43 -15.77
C ALA A 14 -66.67 13.20 -16.71
N VAL A 15 -67.77 12.44 -16.61
CA VAL A 15 -68.25 11.44 -17.57
C VAL A 15 -69.16 12.14 -18.56
N VAL A 16 -69.01 11.89 -19.87
CA VAL A 16 -70.04 12.16 -20.88
C VAL A 16 -70.23 10.91 -21.73
N ALA A 17 -71.38 10.27 -21.55
CA ALA A 17 -71.92 9.26 -22.44
C ALA A 17 -72.93 9.95 -23.38
N MET A 18 -72.83 9.67 -24.68
CA MET A 18 -73.90 9.97 -25.63
C MET A 18 -73.96 8.85 -26.69
N THR A 19 -75.01 8.04 -26.58
CA THR A 19 -75.46 7.07 -27.58
C THR A 19 -76.56 7.72 -28.42
N PHE A 20 -76.58 7.51 -29.75
CA PHE A 20 -77.82 7.34 -30.52
C PHE A 20 -77.54 6.69 -31.90
N LEU A 21 -78.06 5.46 -32.01
CA LEU A 21 -78.73 4.74 -33.11
C LEU A 21 -78.24 4.69 -34.57
N ALA A 22 -78.48 3.49 -35.12
CA ALA A 22 -78.15 2.92 -36.42
C ALA A 22 -79.00 3.41 -37.61
N THR A 23 -78.49 3.20 -38.83
CA THR A 23 -79.19 2.48 -39.92
C THR A 23 -78.20 2.03 -41.02
N ALA A 24 -78.55 0.92 -41.68
CA ALA A 24 -77.76 0.16 -42.65
C ALA A 24 -77.81 0.73 -44.09
N CYS A 25 -76.82 0.37 -44.92
CA CYS A 25 -76.99 -0.26 -46.24
C CYS A 25 -75.63 -0.44 -46.98
N THR A 26 -75.65 -1.36 -47.95
CA THR A 26 -74.56 -2.14 -48.56
C THR A 26 -74.05 -1.65 -49.93
N ILE A 27 -72.84 -2.16 -50.31
CA ILE A 27 -72.22 -2.37 -51.66
C ILE A 27 -71.46 -1.20 -52.31
N GLY A 28 -70.21 -1.45 -52.72
CA GLY A 28 -69.48 -0.69 -53.74
C GLY A 28 -67.97 -0.89 -53.75
N ASP A 29 -67.50 -1.93 -54.43
CA ASP A 29 -66.11 -2.29 -54.69
C ASP A 29 -65.35 -1.21 -55.48
N THR A 30 -64.21 -0.75 -54.97
CA THR A 30 -63.09 -0.18 -55.77
C THR A 30 -61.77 -0.49 -55.06
N GLY A 31 -61.27 -1.70 -55.27
CA GLY A 31 -59.91 -2.09 -54.92
C GLY A 31 -58.87 -1.15 -55.53
N THR A 32 -58.40 -0.21 -54.72
CA THR A 32 -57.12 0.48 -54.94
C THR A 32 -56.10 -0.31 -54.12
N SER A 33 -55.36 -1.20 -54.78
CA SER A 33 -54.25 -1.92 -54.15
C SER A 33 -53.12 -0.92 -53.85
N GLU A 34 -53.14 -0.38 -52.63
CA GLU A 34 -51.98 0.28 -52.03
C GLU A 34 -50.83 -0.76 -51.97
N PRO A 35 -49.61 -0.44 -52.46
CA PRO A 35 -48.48 -1.34 -52.28
C PRO A 35 -48.31 -1.57 -50.78
N PRO A 36 -48.05 -2.80 -50.31
CA PRO A 36 -47.77 -2.99 -48.90
C PRO A 36 -46.54 -2.15 -48.57
N THR A 37 -46.72 -1.12 -47.75
CA THR A 37 -45.64 -0.40 -47.10
C THR A 37 -45.00 -1.39 -46.14
N THR A 38 -44.05 -2.18 -46.64
CA THR A 38 -43.13 -2.91 -45.77
C THR A 38 -42.34 -1.86 -45.02
N THR A 39 -42.82 -1.45 -43.84
CA THR A 39 -41.98 -0.84 -42.82
C THR A 39 -40.88 -1.85 -42.54
N SER A 40 -39.68 -1.60 -43.04
CA SER A 40 -38.51 -2.41 -42.74
C SER A 40 -38.22 -2.27 -41.25
N GLN A 41 -38.69 -3.22 -40.46
CA GLN A 41 -38.42 -3.27 -39.04
C GLN A 41 -36.91 -3.36 -38.84
N SER A 42 -36.35 -2.45 -38.04
CA SER A 42 -34.96 -2.45 -37.65
C SER A 42 -34.62 -3.79 -36.98
N ALA A 43 -33.44 -4.34 -37.27
CA ALA A 43 -32.95 -5.54 -36.60
C ALA A 43 -32.88 -5.33 -35.07
N PRO A 44 -32.95 -6.39 -34.25
CA PRO A 44 -32.69 -6.27 -32.83
C PRO A 44 -31.31 -5.68 -32.55
N ALA A 45 -31.18 -4.92 -31.47
CA ALA A 45 -29.87 -4.46 -31.00
C ALA A 45 -29.01 -5.69 -30.64
N SER A 46 -27.70 -5.61 -30.89
CA SER A 46 -26.74 -6.63 -30.50
C SER A 46 -25.92 -6.14 -29.32
N ILE A 47 -25.90 -6.93 -28.24
CA ILE A 47 -25.10 -6.66 -27.05
C ILE A 47 -23.87 -7.56 -27.08
N ALA A 48 -22.71 -7.02 -26.69
CA ALA A 48 -21.47 -7.77 -26.58
C ALA A 48 -20.73 -7.43 -25.28
N VAL A 49 -20.21 -8.47 -24.64
CA VAL A 49 -19.34 -8.40 -23.45
C VAL A 49 -18.06 -9.17 -23.80
N PRO A 50 -16.96 -8.50 -24.19
CA PRO A 50 -15.76 -9.18 -24.69
C PRO A 50 -15.13 -10.18 -23.71
N ALA A 51 -15.31 -9.94 -22.40
CA ALA A 51 -14.82 -10.82 -21.34
C ALA A 51 -15.77 -11.99 -21.02
N ALA A 52 -16.96 -12.04 -21.63
CA ALA A 52 -17.95 -13.07 -21.32
C ALA A 52 -17.56 -14.43 -21.89
N ASP A 53 -17.87 -15.47 -21.11
CA ASP A 53 -17.68 -16.89 -21.44
C ASP A 53 -16.25 -17.25 -21.91
N GLY A 54 -15.29 -16.39 -21.59
CA GLY A 54 -13.88 -16.50 -21.96
C GLY A 54 -13.00 -17.01 -20.82
N ALA A 55 -11.68 -16.83 -20.97
CA ALA A 55 -10.74 -17.10 -19.90
C ALA A 55 -10.94 -16.10 -18.73
N PRO A 56 -10.67 -16.50 -17.48
CA PRO A 56 -10.77 -15.60 -16.34
C PRO A 56 -9.93 -14.33 -16.53
N ILE A 57 -10.55 -13.17 -16.31
CA ILE A 57 -9.87 -11.87 -16.44
C ILE A 57 -9.19 -11.46 -15.13
N ASN A 58 -8.22 -10.54 -15.23
CA ASN A 58 -7.69 -9.87 -14.05
C ASN A 58 -8.80 -9.08 -13.34
N PRO A 59 -8.90 -9.09 -11.99
CA PRO A 59 -9.93 -8.33 -11.29
C PRO A 59 -9.82 -6.81 -11.49
N THR A 60 -8.66 -6.30 -11.92
CA THR A 60 -8.49 -4.88 -12.28
C THR A 60 -8.92 -4.58 -13.71
N THR A 61 -9.16 -5.59 -14.54
CA THR A 61 -9.72 -5.42 -15.89
C THR A 61 -11.22 -5.13 -15.76
N PRO A 62 -11.70 -3.96 -16.22
CA PRO A 62 -13.10 -3.62 -16.09
C PRO A 62 -13.99 -4.49 -17.00
N ILE A 63 -15.22 -4.76 -16.54
CA ILE A 63 -16.26 -5.36 -17.38
C ILE A 63 -16.80 -4.28 -18.31
N VAL A 64 -16.74 -4.53 -19.61
CA VAL A 64 -17.23 -3.65 -20.66
C VAL A 64 -18.41 -4.29 -21.38
N VAL A 65 -19.53 -3.58 -21.47
CA VAL A 65 -20.73 -3.98 -22.20
C VAL A 65 -20.98 -3.00 -23.32
N THR A 66 -21.15 -3.48 -24.55
CA THR A 66 -21.37 -2.63 -25.72
C THR A 66 -22.67 -2.98 -26.43
N ALA A 67 -23.33 -1.98 -27.02
CA ALA A 67 -24.48 -2.19 -27.90
C ALA A 67 -24.19 -1.69 -29.32
N THR A 68 -24.58 -2.49 -30.32
CA THR A 68 -24.55 -2.14 -31.74
C THR A 68 -25.94 -2.28 -32.34
N GLY A 69 -26.28 -1.44 -33.32
CA GLY A 69 -27.64 -1.41 -33.89
C GLY A 69 -28.73 -1.00 -32.89
N GLY A 70 -28.36 -0.26 -31.84
CA GLY A 70 -29.24 0.18 -30.75
C GLY A 70 -28.46 0.88 -29.64
N ARG A 71 -29.08 1.03 -28.47
CA ARG A 71 -28.43 1.56 -27.26
C ARG A 71 -28.82 0.75 -26.03
N LEU A 72 -27.91 0.61 -25.09
CA LEU A 72 -28.15 0.09 -23.76
C LEU A 72 -29.10 1.04 -23.00
N THR A 73 -30.04 0.46 -22.27
CA THR A 73 -30.97 1.18 -21.39
C THR A 73 -30.73 0.87 -19.92
N ALA A 74 -30.21 -0.31 -19.62
CA ALA A 74 -29.77 -0.69 -18.29
C ALA A 74 -28.68 -1.76 -18.38
N VAL A 75 -27.74 -1.73 -17.45
CA VAL A 75 -26.74 -2.78 -17.25
C VAL A 75 -26.63 -3.01 -15.75
N THR A 76 -26.82 -4.26 -15.35
CA THR A 76 -26.66 -4.70 -13.96
C THR A 76 -25.61 -5.78 -13.92
N VAL A 77 -24.56 -5.56 -13.14
CA VAL A 77 -23.52 -6.55 -12.88
C VAL A 77 -23.58 -6.91 -11.41
N THR A 78 -23.68 -8.20 -11.07
CA THR A 78 -23.74 -8.67 -9.68
C THR A 78 -22.72 -9.75 -9.40
N ASN A 79 -22.25 -9.80 -8.15
CA ASN A 79 -21.49 -10.93 -7.61
C ASN A 79 -22.45 -11.87 -6.85
N PRO A 80 -22.84 -13.04 -7.40
CA PRO A 80 -23.72 -13.98 -6.72
C PRO A 80 -23.11 -14.57 -5.43
N ALA A 81 -21.78 -14.66 -5.35
CA ALA A 81 -21.09 -15.15 -4.15
C ALA A 81 -21.23 -14.19 -2.96
N GLU A 82 -21.51 -12.91 -3.23
CA GLU A 82 -21.69 -11.85 -2.23
C GLU A 82 -23.13 -11.35 -2.17
N GLN A 83 -24.09 -12.27 -2.05
CA GLN A 83 -25.51 -11.93 -1.91
C GLN A 83 -26.06 -11.06 -3.06
N ASN A 84 -25.51 -11.23 -4.28
CA ASN A 84 -25.81 -10.43 -5.47
C ASN A 84 -25.49 -8.93 -5.30
N THR A 85 -24.42 -8.60 -4.58
CA THR A 85 -23.95 -7.21 -4.46
C THR A 85 -23.70 -6.62 -5.85
N PRO A 86 -24.28 -5.44 -6.18
CA PRO A 86 -24.11 -4.84 -7.48
C PRO A 86 -22.74 -4.18 -7.63
N VAL A 87 -22.12 -4.36 -8.81
CA VAL A 87 -20.88 -3.68 -9.19
C VAL A 87 -21.23 -2.33 -9.81
N ALA A 88 -20.65 -1.26 -9.27
CA ALA A 88 -20.82 0.08 -9.81
C ALA A 88 -20.21 0.19 -11.22
N GLY A 89 -20.84 0.98 -12.08
CA GLY A 89 -20.31 1.28 -13.40
C GLY A 89 -21.02 2.44 -14.08
N ASN A 90 -20.46 2.90 -15.18
CA ASN A 90 -20.88 4.10 -15.88
C ASN A 90 -21.37 3.75 -17.29
N LEU A 91 -22.57 4.21 -17.63
CA LEU A 91 -23.11 4.16 -18.99
C LEU A 91 -22.78 5.47 -19.71
N THR A 92 -22.26 5.39 -20.94
CA THR A 92 -22.04 6.56 -21.78
C THR A 92 -23.36 7.26 -22.13
N PRO A 93 -23.38 8.59 -22.34
CA PRO A 93 -24.63 9.32 -22.62
C PRO A 93 -25.37 8.87 -23.88
N ASP A 94 -24.66 8.32 -24.87
CA ASP A 94 -25.22 7.75 -26.10
C ASP A 94 -25.74 6.31 -25.90
N GLY A 95 -25.49 5.70 -24.74
CA GLY A 95 -25.88 4.35 -24.38
C GLY A 95 -25.15 3.26 -25.16
N THR A 96 -24.02 3.56 -25.80
CA THR A 96 -23.30 2.56 -26.62
C THR A 96 -22.35 1.70 -25.78
N ASN A 97 -21.91 2.18 -24.62
CA ASN A 97 -20.94 1.51 -23.77
C ASN A 97 -21.24 1.68 -22.27
N TRP A 98 -21.21 0.59 -21.52
CA TRP A 98 -21.15 0.58 -20.07
C TRP A 98 -19.84 -0.03 -19.59
N THR A 99 -19.20 0.57 -18.59
CA THR A 99 -17.92 0.08 -18.04
C THR A 99 -17.97 0.07 -16.51
N SER A 100 -17.54 -1.03 -15.88
CA SER A 100 -17.44 -1.11 -14.41
C SER A 100 -16.43 -0.09 -13.88
N SER A 101 -16.70 0.49 -12.72
CA SER A 101 -15.94 1.61 -12.16
C SER A 101 -15.16 1.28 -10.90
N GLN A 102 -15.13 0.02 -10.50
CA GLN A 102 -14.40 -0.49 -9.34
C GLN A 102 -13.70 -1.81 -9.73
N PRO A 103 -12.59 -2.16 -9.06
CA PRO A 103 -12.03 -3.50 -9.16
C PRO A 103 -13.07 -4.57 -8.83
N LEU A 104 -12.94 -5.71 -9.48
CA LEU A 104 -13.67 -6.92 -9.18
C LEU A 104 -12.96 -7.69 -8.07
N ASP A 105 -13.58 -8.77 -7.58
CA ASP A 105 -13.03 -9.69 -6.60
C ASP A 105 -12.29 -10.83 -7.30
N TYR A 106 -11.30 -11.42 -6.65
CA TYR A 106 -10.65 -12.64 -7.13
C TYR A 106 -11.59 -13.84 -7.13
N GLY A 107 -11.34 -14.79 -8.03
CA GLY A 107 -11.99 -16.10 -8.09
C GLY A 107 -13.52 -16.05 -8.14
N SER A 108 -14.07 -14.97 -8.67
CA SER A 108 -15.50 -14.67 -8.67
C SER A 108 -16.11 -14.86 -10.06
N THR A 109 -17.42 -15.13 -10.08
CA THR A 109 -18.21 -15.25 -11.31
C THR A 109 -19.31 -14.21 -11.28
N TYR A 110 -19.19 -13.18 -12.11
CA TYR A 110 -20.16 -12.10 -12.21
C TYR A 110 -21.26 -12.44 -13.20
N THR A 111 -22.50 -12.10 -12.83
CA THR A 111 -23.63 -12.13 -13.76
C THR A 111 -23.84 -10.73 -14.32
N VAL A 112 -23.84 -10.60 -15.65
CA VAL A 112 -24.10 -9.35 -16.36
C VAL A 112 -25.46 -9.46 -17.04
N VAL A 113 -26.42 -8.64 -16.63
CA VAL A 113 -27.72 -8.50 -17.30
C VAL A 113 -27.75 -7.15 -18.00
N ALA A 114 -27.95 -7.16 -19.32
CA ALA A 114 -27.94 -5.97 -20.15
C ALA A 114 -29.22 -5.86 -20.96
N ASP A 115 -29.88 -4.71 -20.82
CA ASP A 115 -31.06 -4.31 -21.58
C ASP A 115 -30.65 -3.32 -22.66
N ALA A 116 -31.12 -3.53 -23.89
CA ALA A 116 -30.95 -2.59 -24.99
C ALA A 116 -32.24 -2.40 -25.79
N VAL A 117 -32.31 -1.30 -26.53
CA VAL A 117 -33.36 -1.03 -27.50
C VAL A 117 -32.77 -0.72 -28.87
N ASN A 118 -33.39 -1.22 -29.93
CA ASN A 118 -33.04 -0.84 -31.30
C ASN A 118 -33.63 0.55 -31.66
N PRO A 119 -33.34 1.11 -32.87
CA PRO A 119 -33.88 2.40 -33.28
C PRO A 119 -35.41 2.50 -33.30
N ASP A 120 -36.10 1.37 -33.48
CA ASP A 120 -37.56 1.29 -33.48
C ASP A 120 -38.15 1.15 -32.06
N GLY A 121 -37.30 1.07 -31.03
CA GLY A 121 -37.69 0.91 -29.64
C GLY A 121 -38.01 -0.52 -29.22
N ALA A 122 -37.71 -1.53 -30.06
CA ALA A 122 -37.89 -2.93 -29.71
C ALA A 122 -36.83 -3.34 -28.66
N PRO A 123 -37.24 -3.90 -27.50
CA PRO A 123 -36.31 -4.28 -26.43
C PRO A 123 -35.62 -5.61 -26.70
N VAL A 124 -34.41 -5.76 -26.17
CA VAL A 124 -33.66 -7.01 -26.06
C VAL A 124 -32.97 -7.05 -24.70
N GLU A 125 -33.04 -8.20 -24.04
CA GLU A 125 -32.34 -8.49 -22.78
C GLU A 125 -31.37 -9.66 -23.05
N GLN A 126 -30.14 -9.54 -22.56
CA GLN A 126 -29.16 -10.62 -22.62
C GLN A 126 -28.42 -10.76 -21.29
N THR A 127 -28.12 -12.01 -20.93
CA THR A 127 -27.37 -12.36 -19.73
C THR A 127 -26.05 -13.01 -20.12
N PHE A 128 -24.97 -12.57 -19.49
CA PHE A 128 -23.61 -13.07 -19.69
C PHE A 128 -22.96 -13.43 -18.36
N THR A 129 -21.91 -14.25 -18.42
CA THR A 129 -21.05 -14.54 -17.27
C THR A 129 -19.62 -14.10 -17.52
N VAL A 130 -19.01 -13.43 -16.55
CA VAL A 130 -17.60 -13.04 -16.56
C VAL A 130 -16.93 -13.62 -15.33
N THR A 131 -15.82 -14.32 -15.50
CA THR A 131 -15.05 -14.90 -14.39
C THR A 131 -13.75 -14.13 -14.18
N THR A 132 -13.34 -13.98 -12.93
CA THR A 132 -12.05 -13.39 -12.56
C THR A 132 -11.05 -14.46 -12.18
N LEU A 133 -9.76 -14.15 -12.36
CA LEU A 133 -8.67 -15.08 -12.06
C LEU A 133 -8.70 -15.49 -10.58
N THR A 134 -8.31 -16.74 -10.31
CA THR A 134 -8.15 -17.27 -8.95
C THR A 134 -6.65 -17.41 -8.67
N PRO A 135 -6.06 -16.57 -7.81
CA PRO A 135 -4.67 -16.72 -7.41
C PRO A 135 -4.43 -18.06 -6.71
N GLY A 136 -3.21 -18.60 -6.80
CA GLY A 136 -2.81 -19.74 -5.95
C GLY A 136 -2.74 -19.32 -4.48
N THR A 137 -2.22 -18.11 -4.24
CA THR A 137 -2.27 -17.39 -2.96
C THR A 137 -2.20 -15.88 -3.25
N THR A 138 -2.49 -15.07 -2.23
CA THR A 138 -2.25 -13.62 -2.27
C THR A 138 -1.18 -13.20 -1.27
N ALA A 139 -0.58 -12.03 -1.49
CA ALA A 139 0.39 -11.42 -0.58
C ALA A 139 0.08 -9.93 -0.37
N TYR A 140 0.24 -9.47 0.87
CA TYR A 140 0.09 -8.06 1.25
C TYR A 140 1.42 -7.34 1.10
N ALA A 141 1.39 -6.06 0.69
CA ALA A 141 2.53 -5.15 0.73
C ALA A 141 2.40 -4.24 1.95
N ASN A 142 3.02 -4.61 3.07
CA ASN A 142 2.95 -3.85 4.32
C ASN A 142 3.92 -2.69 4.29
N VAL A 143 3.48 -1.50 4.71
CA VAL A 143 4.36 -0.35 4.89
C VAL A 143 5.15 -0.47 6.19
N VAL A 144 6.45 -0.15 6.14
CA VAL A 144 7.33 -0.10 7.33
C VAL A 144 8.02 1.27 7.41
N PRO A 145 7.96 1.96 8.58
CA PRO A 145 7.27 1.55 9.81
C PRO A 145 5.75 1.61 9.65
N ALA A 146 5.01 0.81 10.42
CA ALA A 146 3.55 0.88 10.44
C ALA A 146 3.11 2.32 10.84
N PRO A 147 2.17 2.96 10.12
CA PRO A 147 1.83 4.37 10.33
C PRO A 147 1.39 4.68 11.76
N GLU A 148 0.71 3.75 12.42
CA GLU A 148 0.21 3.91 13.79
C GLU A 148 1.35 4.02 14.82
N VAL A 149 2.51 3.42 14.54
CA VAL A 149 3.67 3.43 15.45
C VAL A 149 4.34 4.81 15.48
N VAL A 150 4.19 5.59 14.41
CA VAL A 150 4.85 6.89 14.22
C VAL A 150 3.86 8.04 14.02
N ALA A 151 2.57 7.81 14.24
CA ALA A 151 1.52 8.79 14.00
C ALA A 151 1.69 10.08 14.82
N ASP A 152 2.12 9.95 16.07
CA ASP A 152 2.27 11.08 16.99
C ASP A 152 3.63 11.78 16.90
N THR A 153 4.68 11.03 16.53
CA THR A 153 6.07 11.53 16.53
C THR A 153 6.60 11.88 15.15
N GLY A 154 6.00 11.31 14.09
CA GLY A 154 6.62 11.25 12.77
C GLY A 154 7.80 10.27 12.74
N ILE A 155 8.55 10.33 11.63
CA ILE A 155 9.75 9.53 11.38
C ILE A 155 10.99 10.42 11.37
N GLY A 156 12.13 9.89 11.79
CA GLY A 156 13.41 10.57 11.71
C GLY A 156 13.95 10.67 10.28
N VAL A 157 14.98 11.49 10.10
CA VAL A 157 15.52 11.85 8.79
C VAL A 157 16.19 10.68 8.04
N GLY A 158 16.57 9.63 8.75
CA GLY A 158 17.21 8.45 8.18
C GLY A 158 16.25 7.38 7.70
N GLN A 159 14.96 7.45 8.00
CA GLN A 159 14.00 6.37 7.74
C GLN A 159 13.85 6.04 6.24
N PRO A 160 14.28 4.86 5.76
CA PRO A 160 13.91 4.39 4.43
C PRO A 160 12.42 4.06 4.38
N MET A 161 11.79 4.23 3.22
CA MET A 161 10.38 3.86 3.03
C MET A 161 10.30 2.47 2.44
N VAL A 162 9.61 1.56 3.12
CA VAL A 162 9.70 0.14 2.84
C VAL A 162 8.33 -0.45 2.57
N PHE A 163 8.26 -1.28 1.53
CA PHE A 163 7.20 -2.28 1.37
C PHE A 163 7.75 -3.66 1.70
N GLN A 164 7.22 -4.25 2.77
CA GLN A 164 7.46 -5.63 3.18
C GLN A 164 6.31 -6.51 2.69
N PHE A 165 6.60 -7.38 1.74
CA PHE A 165 5.67 -8.33 1.18
C PHE A 165 5.54 -9.58 2.06
N THR A 166 4.32 -10.08 2.26
CA THR A 166 4.08 -11.29 3.08
C THR A 166 4.44 -12.60 2.36
N ALA A 167 4.94 -12.52 1.12
CA ALA A 167 5.46 -13.64 0.35
C ALA A 167 6.57 -13.15 -0.61
N PRO A 168 7.48 -14.03 -1.08
CA PRO A 168 8.53 -13.65 -2.02
C PRO A 168 7.97 -13.07 -3.33
N VAL A 169 8.62 -12.01 -3.82
CA VAL A 169 8.35 -11.35 -5.09
C VAL A 169 9.39 -11.79 -6.10
N VAL A 170 8.96 -12.57 -7.10
CA VAL A 170 9.81 -13.01 -8.21
C VAL A 170 9.81 -11.95 -9.32
N ASN A 171 8.63 -11.38 -9.63
CA ASN A 171 8.46 -10.37 -10.67
C ASN A 171 8.76 -8.94 -10.16
N LYS A 172 9.93 -8.75 -9.53
CA LYS A 172 10.34 -7.48 -8.88
C LYS A 172 10.18 -6.26 -9.78
N ALA A 173 10.57 -6.35 -11.05
CA ALA A 173 10.46 -5.25 -12.01
C ALA A 173 9.02 -4.84 -12.36
N GLU A 174 8.07 -5.78 -12.40
CA GLU A 174 6.64 -5.45 -12.62
C GLU A 174 6.04 -4.85 -11.35
N VAL A 175 6.32 -5.44 -10.19
CA VAL A 175 5.84 -4.95 -8.91
C VAL A 175 6.37 -3.55 -8.62
N GLN A 176 7.66 -3.29 -8.83
CA GLN A 176 8.28 -1.99 -8.57
C GLN A 176 7.65 -0.84 -9.40
N GLN A 177 7.11 -1.10 -10.59
CA GLN A 177 6.39 -0.10 -11.39
C GLN A 177 5.07 0.35 -10.73
N ARG A 178 4.59 -0.41 -9.75
CA ARG A 178 3.35 -0.18 -9.00
C ARG A 178 3.62 0.44 -7.63
N LEU A 179 4.89 0.65 -7.28
CA LEU A 179 5.30 1.27 -6.03
C LEU A 179 5.66 2.73 -6.30
N GLN A 180 5.04 3.65 -5.58
CA GLN A 180 5.25 5.08 -5.76
C GLN A 180 5.57 5.74 -4.44
N VAL A 181 6.45 6.75 -4.49
CA VAL A 181 6.74 7.64 -3.36
C VAL A 181 6.71 9.08 -3.88
N THR A 182 5.89 9.91 -3.24
CA THR A 182 5.79 11.35 -3.51
C THR A 182 6.24 12.12 -2.28
N THR A 183 7.11 13.11 -2.47
CA THR A 183 7.66 13.93 -1.37
C THR A 183 7.34 15.41 -1.55
N THR A 184 7.04 16.10 -0.44
CA THR A 184 6.81 17.55 -0.40
C THR A 184 7.63 18.18 0.73
N PRO A 185 8.61 19.06 0.44
CA PRO A 185 9.12 19.40 -0.89
C PRO A 185 9.70 18.20 -1.67
N PRO A 186 9.80 18.26 -3.01
CA PRO A 186 10.35 17.16 -3.80
C PRO A 186 11.78 16.83 -3.42
N GLN A 187 11.98 15.61 -2.94
CA GLN A 187 13.26 14.96 -2.67
C GLN A 187 13.19 13.55 -3.30
N PRO A 188 13.57 13.40 -4.58
CA PRO A 188 13.45 12.13 -5.29
C PRO A 188 14.44 11.09 -4.75
N GLY A 189 13.98 9.84 -4.74
CA GLY A 189 14.75 8.66 -4.37
C GLY A 189 14.67 7.55 -5.41
N ALA A 190 15.15 6.36 -5.03
CA ALA A 190 15.13 5.16 -5.86
C ALA A 190 14.80 3.92 -5.02
N TRP A 191 14.21 2.92 -5.67
CA TRP A 191 13.89 1.62 -5.08
C TRP A 191 15.09 0.67 -5.15
N TYR A 192 15.27 -0.12 -4.10
CA TYR A 192 16.25 -1.19 -4.01
C TYR A 192 15.65 -2.37 -3.24
N TRP A 193 15.79 -3.59 -3.74
CA TRP A 193 15.32 -4.79 -3.07
C TRP A 193 16.40 -5.31 -2.13
N THR A 194 16.14 -5.32 -0.84
CA THR A 194 17.10 -5.79 0.18
C THR A 194 17.09 -7.31 0.29
N ASP A 195 15.96 -7.94 -0.04
CA ASP A 195 15.81 -9.38 -0.24
C ASP A 195 14.66 -9.68 -1.24
N ASP A 196 14.05 -10.87 -1.16
CA ASP A 196 12.91 -11.26 -2.01
C ASP A 196 11.56 -10.76 -1.50
N GLN A 197 11.49 -10.14 -0.34
CA GLN A 197 10.26 -9.67 0.30
C GLN A 197 10.27 -8.18 0.64
N ASN A 198 11.42 -7.50 0.60
CA ASN A 198 11.53 -6.13 1.08
C ASN A 198 12.06 -5.21 -0.04
N ALA A 199 11.23 -4.25 -0.44
CA ALA A 199 11.58 -3.17 -1.35
C ALA A 199 11.72 -1.87 -0.55
N HIS A 200 12.92 -1.31 -0.54
CA HIS A 200 13.27 -0.10 0.20
C HIS A 200 13.42 1.08 -0.75
N TYR A 201 12.99 2.26 -0.32
CA TYR A 201 13.10 3.52 -1.04
C TYR A 201 13.76 4.58 -0.17
N ARG A 202 14.81 5.20 -0.69
CA ARG A 202 15.42 6.38 -0.06
C ARG A 202 15.94 7.36 -1.10
N ALA A 203 16.11 8.61 -0.65
CA ALA A 203 16.83 9.62 -1.39
C ALA A 203 18.37 9.43 -1.31
N ALA A 204 19.10 10.25 -2.06
CA ALA A 204 20.57 10.21 -2.09
C ALA A 204 21.22 10.55 -0.74
N GLY A 205 20.58 11.40 0.06
CA GLY A 205 20.92 11.68 1.44
C GLY A 205 19.67 11.68 2.31
N TYR A 206 19.85 11.85 3.62
CA TYR A 206 18.75 11.89 4.59
C TYR A 206 17.64 12.86 4.20
N TRP A 207 16.42 12.54 4.61
CA TRP A 207 15.25 13.39 4.38
C TRP A 207 15.44 14.75 5.02
N ALA A 208 15.02 15.80 4.32
CA ALA A 208 14.96 17.12 4.92
C ALA A 208 13.89 17.15 6.03
N PRO A 209 14.16 17.75 7.21
CA PRO A 209 13.15 17.95 8.24
C PRO A 209 11.88 18.62 7.73
N GLY A 210 10.73 18.13 8.17
CA GLY A 210 9.41 18.62 7.77
C GLY A 210 8.89 18.08 6.44
N THR A 211 9.67 17.26 5.72
CA THR A 211 9.23 16.60 4.48
C THR A 211 7.98 15.76 4.74
N LYS A 212 6.97 15.91 3.89
CA LYS A 212 5.80 15.01 3.83
C LYS A 212 6.08 13.94 2.79
N ILE A 213 5.86 12.68 3.15
CA ILE A 213 6.09 11.54 2.28
C ILE A 213 4.78 10.78 2.15
N HIS A 214 4.31 10.62 0.91
CA HIS A 214 3.24 9.70 0.57
C HIS A 214 3.86 8.48 -0.11
N ILE A 215 3.54 7.28 0.35
CA ILE A 215 3.99 6.02 -0.23
C ILE A 215 2.78 5.15 -0.55
N GLU A 216 2.75 4.55 -1.73
CA GLU A 216 1.64 3.71 -2.20
C GLU A 216 2.13 2.51 -3.03
N ALA A 217 1.41 1.40 -2.88
CA ALA A 217 1.58 0.15 -3.61
C ALA A 217 0.27 -0.22 -4.28
N ASP A 218 0.19 -0.06 -5.60
CA ASP A 218 -0.96 -0.44 -6.42
C ASP A 218 -0.84 -1.89 -6.91
N VAL A 219 -0.76 -2.83 -5.97
CA VAL A 219 -0.41 -4.22 -6.24
C VAL A 219 -1.61 -5.17 -6.38
N TYR A 220 -2.84 -4.73 -6.10
CA TYR A 220 -4.03 -5.53 -6.35
C TYR A 220 -4.13 -5.89 -7.84
N GLY A 221 -4.34 -7.17 -8.14
CA GLY A 221 -4.33 -7.67 -9.53
C GLY A 221 -2.93 -7.91 -10.10
N VAL A 222 -1.85 -7.51 -9.43
CA VAL A 222 -0.49 -7.64 -9.98
C VAL A 222 0.07 -9.03 -9.70
N ASP A 223 0.69 -9.64 -10.70
CA ASP A 223 1.35 -10.95 -10.59
C ASP A 223 2.76 -10.78 -10.00
N LEU A 224 2.94 -11.21 -8.75
CA LEU A 224 4.22 -11.18 -8.04
C LEU A 224 5.13 -12.34 -8.48
N GLY A 225 4.62 -13.28 -9.28
CA GLY A 225 5.28 -14.49 -9.75
C GLY A 225 4.82 -15.75 -9.00
N ASP A 226 5.08 -16.91 -9.60
CA ASP A 226 4.74 -18.23 -9.03
C ASP A 226 3.26 -18.39 -8.59
N GLY A 227 2.34 -17.69 -9.27
CA GLY A 227 0.90 -17.73 -8.98
C GLY A 227 0.48 -16.93 -7.73
N ILE A 228 1.39 -16.09 -7.21
CA ILE A 228 1.13 -15.14 -6.13
C ILE A 228 0.66 -13.82 -6.73
N PHE A 229 -0.45 -13.29 -6.23
CA PHE A 229 -0.95 -11.97 -6.62
C PHE A 229 -1.03 -11.01 -5.44
N GLY A 230 -0.98 -9.70 -5.69
CA GLY A 230 -1.18 -8.71 -4.63
C GLY A 230 -2.60 -8.81 -4.05
N ALA A 231 -2.69 -8.86 -2.72
CA ALA A 231 -3.94 -9.05 -1.99
C ALA A 231 -4.84 -7.81 -2.04
N GLU A 232 -4.24 -6.62 -1.95
CA GLU A 232 -4.88 -5.30 -1.92
C GLU A 232 -3.85 -4.22 -2.27
N ASN A 233 -4.32 -3.00 -2.54
CA ASN A 233 -3.46 -1.83 -2.59
C ASN A 233 -3.23 -1.31 -1.16
N ASN A 234 -2.06 -0.73 -0.90
CA ASN A 234 -1.75 -0.15 0.40
C ASN A 234 -1.07 1.21 0.24
N ALA A 235 -1.34 2.16 1.14
CA ALA A 235 -0.74 3.47 1.12
C ALA A 235 -0.63 4.06 2.53
N ALA A 236 0.34 4.96 2.71
CA ALA A 236 0.57 5.65 3.96
C ALA A 236 1.16 7.05 3.75
N ASP A 237 0.91 7.92 4.72
CA ASP A 237 1.47 9.27 4.79
C ASP A 237 2.35 9.42 6.03
N TYR A 238 3.55 9.97 5.84
CA TYR A 238 4.52 10.23 6.89
C TYR A 238 4.93 11.70 6.92
N THR A 239 5.32 12.14 8.11
CA THR A 239 5.99 13.42 8.31
C THR A 239 7.36 13.17 8.90
N VAL A 240 8.39 13.70 8.24
CA VAL A 240 9.75 13.71 8.76
C VAL A 240 9.86 14.78 9.83
N HIS A 241 10.26 14.42 11.05
CA HIS A 241 10.46 15.39 12.12
C HIS A 241 11.83 16.08 12.01
N ASP A 242 12.25 16.78 13.06
CA ASP A 242 13.56 17.41 13.15
C ASP A 242 14.72 16.40 13.04
N SER A 243 15.90 16.86 12.64
CA SER A 243 17.04 15.98 12.43
C SER A 243 17.75 15.68 13.75
N TRP A 244 17.75 14.40 14.15
CA TRP A 244 18.59 13.86 15.21
C TRP A 244 19.60 12.86 14.65
N VAL A 245 20.89 13.18 14.81
CA VAL A 245 21.99 12.32 14.38
C VAL A 245 23.01 12.23 15.52
N ALA A 246 23.36 11.02 15.93
CA ALA A 246 24.41 10.76 16.90
C ALA A 246 25.63 10.16 16.19
N GLN A 247 26.80 10.74 16.41
CA GLN A 247 28.07 10.24 15.87
C GLN A 247 28.85 9.54 16.98
N ALA A 248 28.94 8.22 16.90
CA ALA A 248 29.67 7.36 17.81
C ALA A 248 31.05 7.06 17.22
N ASP A 249 32.11 7.66 17.79
CA ASP A 249 33.48 7.44 17.34
C ASP A 249 34.24 6.52 18.30
N GLY A 250 34.60 5.31 17.85
CA GLY A 250 35.34 4.32 18.63
C GLY A 250 36.80 4.72 18.95
N ALA A 251 37.37 5.67 18.21
CA ALA A 251 38.70 6.20 18.50
C ALA A 251 38.68 7.09 19.74
N SER A 252 37.84 8.13 19.74
CA SER A 252 37.66 9.05 20.88
C SER A 252 36.79 8.48 22.00
N LYS A 253 35.98 7.45 21.72
CA LYS A 253 35.00 6.81 22.62
C LYS A 253 33.94 7.79 23.12
N MET A 254 33.58 8.70 22.23
CA MET A 254 32.57 9.72 22.46
C MET A 254 31.44 9.54 21.46
N LEU A 255 30.21 9.67 21.97
CA LEU A 255 29.01 9.82 21.16
C LEU A 255 28.63 11.31 21.17
N THR A 256 28.67 11.95 20.01
CA THR A 256 28.33 13.37 19.84
C THR A 256 26.99 13.50 19.16
N VAL A 257 26.05 14.19 19.79
CA VAL A 257 24.68 14.35 19.28
C VAL A 257 24.54 15.69 18.57
N PHE A 258 23.94 15.65 17.39
CA PHE A 258 23.56 16.81 16.60
C PHE A 258 22.04 16.88 16.46
N HIS A 259 21.48 18.04 16.78
CA HIS A 259 20.09 18.40 16.53
C HIS A 259 20.04 19.48 15.45
N ASN A 260 19.43 19.19 14.31
CA ASN A 260 19.40 20.07 13.14
C ASN A 260 20.80 20.59 12.73
N GLY A 261 21.80 19.71 12.83
CA GLY A 261 23.20 20.02 12.49
C GLY A 261 23.96 20.83 13.55
N VAL A 262 23.35 21.16 14.69
CA VAL A 262 24.01 21.82 15.82
C VAL A 262 24.34 20.79 16.89
N GLN A 263 25.58 20.77 17.37
CA GLN A 263 25.97 19.89 18.47
C GLN A 263 25.19 20.25 19.74
N GLU A 264 24.35 19.32 20.20
CA GLU A 264 23.48 19.49 21.38
C GLU A 264 24.08 18.79 22.60
N ASN A 265 24.78 17.67 22.39
CA ASN A 265 25.33 16.87 23.49
C ASN A 265 26.60 16.10 23.09
N ALA A 266 27.39 15.68 24.08
CA ALA A 266 28.52 14.79 23.92
C ALA A 266 28.67 13.87 25.14
N MET A 267 28.72 12.57 24.91
CA MET A 267 28.59 11.54 25.93
C MET A 267 29.75 10.55 25.86
N PRO A 268 30.43 10.23 26.97
CA PRO A 268 31.32 9.07 27.02
C PRO A 268 30.52 7.81 26.72
N MET A 269 31.08 6.94 25.87
CA MET A 269 30.45 5.68 25.46
C MET A 269 31.45 4.53 25.44
N SER A 270 30.93 3.31 25.31
CA SER A 270 31.75 2.12 25.06
C SER A 270 31.10 1.27 23.97
N LEU A 271 31.84 0.98 22.89
CA LEU A 271 31.39 0.14 21.78
C LEU A 271 31.77 -1.34 22.00
N GLY A 272 31.57 -2.14 20.95
CA GLY A 272 31.98 -3.55 20.88
C GLY A 272 33.49 -3.76 21.04
N THR A 273 33.87 -4.85 21.71
CA THR A 273 35.28 -5.25 21.85
C THR A 273 35.90 -5.57 20.47
N PRO A 274 37.23 -5.67 20.34
CA PRO A 274 37.85 -6.10 19.09
C PRO A 274 37.42 -7.50 18.60
N ASP A 275 36.99 -8.38 19.51
CA ASP A 275 36.49 -9.73 19.17
C ASP A 275 35.01 -9.69 18.76
N HIS A 276 34.27 -8.64 19.17
CA HIS A 276 32.86 -8.39 18.82
C HIS A 276 32.65 -6.91 18.45
N PRO A 277 33.28 -6.41 17.38
CA PRO A 277 33.26 -4.99 17.07
C PRO A 277 31.88 -4.57 16.56
N SER A 278 31.43 -3.37 16.94
CA SER A 278 30.21 -2.77 16.39
C SER A 278 30.34 -2.56 14.89
N HIS A 279 29.25 -2.68 14.13
CA HIS A 279 29.25 -2.35 12.72
C HIS A 279 29.56 -0.87 12.50
N GLU A 280 30.28 -0.58 11.43
CA GLU A 280 30.58 0.78 10.98
C GLU A 280 29.41 1.27 10.10
N GLY A 281 29.15 2.57 10.12
CA GLY A 281 28.18 3.21 9.23
C GLY A 281 26.95 3.80 9.90
N PRO A 282 26.03 4.38 9.11
CA PRO A 282 24.75 4.85 9.62
C PRO A 282 23.81 3.71 9.97
N HIS A 283 23.36 3.73 11.21
CA HIS A 283 22.31 2.86 11.71
C HIS A 283 21.05 3.68 11.94
N VAL A 284 19.91 3.19 11.45
CA VAL A 284 18.61 3.87 11.63
C VAL A 284 17.85 3.17 12.75
N ILE A 285 17.36 3.95 13.71
CA ILE A 285 16.62 3.41 14.86
C ILE A 285 15.30 2.78 14.37
N SER A 286 15.14 1.48 14.66
CA SER A 286 13.99 0.69 14.22
C SER A 286 12.97 0.39 15.31
N ASP A 287 13.40 0.41 16.57
CA ASP A 287 12.53 0.18 17.72
C ASP A 287 13.04 0.91 18.96
N LYS A 288 12.12 1.17 19.90
CA LYS A 288 12.38 1.93 21.13
C LYS A 288 11.64 1.29 22.30
N GLN A 289 12.40 0.73 23.25
CA GLN A 289 11.85 -0.05 24.36
C GLN A 289 12.45 0.36 25.70
N GLN A 290 11.58 0.63 26.69
CA GLN A 290 12.04 1.00 28.04
C GLN A 290 12.88 -0.09 28.71
N SER A 291 12.58 -1.37 28.43
CA SER A 291 13.29 -2.50 29.00
C SER A 291 13.12 -3.73 28.12
N ILE A 292 14.21 -4.46 27.88
CA ILE A 292 14.23 -5.70 27.13
C ILE A 292 15.14 -6.71 27.86
N ILE A 293 14.87 -7.99 27.68
CA ILE A 293 15.86 -9.03 27.96
C ILE A 293 16.60 -9.28 26.65
N MET A 294 17.82 -8.79 26.54
CA MET A 294 18.69 -9.15 25.41
C MET A 294 19.23 -10.54 25.67
N ASP A 295 18.79 -11.50 24.86
CA ASP A 295 19.23 -12.88 24.88
C ASP A 295 20.02 -13.12 23.60
N SER A 296 21.32 -13.39 23.72
CA SER A 296 22.19 -13.58 22.55
C SER A 296 21.74 -14.76 21.68
N CYS A 297 20.94 -15.68 22.22
CA CYS A 297 20.40 -16.81 21.47
C CYS A 297 19.38 -16.37 20.42
N THR A 298 18.71 -15.22 20.62
CA THR A 298 17.88 -14.57 19.60
C THR A 298 18.69 -14.19 18.35
N TYR A 299 20.00 -14.01 18.51
CA TYR A 299 20.95 -13.63 17.45
C TYR A 299 21.92 -14.78 17.11
N GLY A 300 21.67 -16.00 17.61
CA GLY A 300 22.41 -17.21 17.23
C GLY A 300 23.53 -17.67 18.16
N VAL A 301 23.79 -16.98 19.27
CA VAL A 301 24.76 -17.40 20.30
C VAL A 301 24.01 -17.89 21.53
N CYS A 302 23.94 -19.20 21.76
CA CYS A 302 23.01 -19.80 22.73
C CYS A 302 23.71 -20.37 23.97
N ALA A 303 22.93 -20.74 24.98
CA ALA A 303 23.45 -21.26 26.25
C ALA A 303 24.38 -22.47 26.04
N GLY A 304 25.65 -22.31 26.42
CA GLY A 304 26.72 -23.28 26.19
C GLY A 304 27.81 -22.79 25.26
N ASP A 305 27.53 -21.75 24.46
CA ASP A 305 28.52 -21.06 23.64
C ASP A 305 29.37 -20.10 24.49
N PRO A 306 30.65 -19.87 24.12
CA PRO A 306 31.60 -19.08 24.91
C PRO A 306 31.17 -17.61 25.14
N ASP A 307 30.31 -17.06 24.28
CA ASP A 307 29.90 -15.64 24.30
C ASP A 307 28.40 -15.46 24.58
N TYR A 308 27.76 -16.49 25.15
CA TYR A 308 26.34 -16.43 25.54
C TYR A 308 26.09 -15.36 26.61
N TYR A 309 25.13 -14.48 26.36
CA TYR A 309 24.62 -13.53 27.36
C TYR A 309 23.09 -13.52 27.40
N ARG A 310 22.56 -13.20 28.57
CA ARG A 310 21.13 -12.96 28.78
C ARG A 310 20.92 -11.92 29.85
N GLU A 311 20.71 -10.69 29.41
CA GLU A 311 20.77 -9.52 30.29
C GLU A 311 19.49 -8.69 30.16
N LYS A 312 18.98 -8.23 31.31
CA LYS A 312 17.92 -7.23 31.32
C LYS A 312 18.58 -5.87 31.22
N VAL A 313 18.22 -5.12 30.19
CA VAL A 313 18.78 -3.80 29.92
C VAL A 313 17.66 -2.80 29.65
N ASP A 314 17.90 -1.56 30.06
CA ASP A 314 16.90 -0.50 30.05
C ASP A 314 17.25 0.59 29.03
N LEU A 315 16.24 1.32 28.58
CA LEU A 315 16.35 2.49 27.70
C LEU A 315 16.97 2.17 26.34
N ASN A 316 16.35 1.23 25.63
CA ASN A 316 16.91 0.61 24.43
C ASN A 316 16.40 1.30 23.17
N LEU A 317 17.33 1.71 22.32
CA LEU A 317 17.10 2.12 20.94
C LEU A 317 17.74 1.07 20.04
N ARG A 318 16.93 0.32 19.30
CA ARG A 318 17.42 -0.73 18.40
C ARG A 318 17.95 -0.10 17.13
N ILE A 319 19.24 -0.32 16.85
CA ILE A 319 19.91 0.26 15.68
C ILE A 319 20.25 -0.80 14.63
N SER A 320 20.22 -2.08 15.01
CA SER A 320 20.52 -3.18 14.12
C SER A 320 19.60 -4.39 14.33
N ASN A 321 19.37 -5.18 13.27
CA ASN A 321 18.60 -6.43 13.34
C ASN A 321 19.39 -7.54 14.04
N ASP A 322 20.71 -7.54 13.88
CA ASP A 322 21.66 -8.52 14.41
C ASP A 322 21.96 -8.38 15.92
N GLY A 323 21.43 -7.34 16.58
CA GLY A 323 21.45 -7.21 18.04
C GLY A 323 22.18 -5.98 18.59
N GLU A 324 22.54 -5.00 17.76
CA GLU A 324 23.09 -3.73 18.27
C GLU A 324 22.02 -2.73 18.74
N PHE A 325 22.27 -2.14 19.91
CA PHE A 325 21.42 -1.14 20.54
C PHE A 325 22.23 0.01 21.13
N VAL A 326 21.61 1.18 21.25
CA VAL A 326 22.02 2.20 22.24
C VAL A 326 21.22 1.97 23.51
N HIS A 327 21.89 1.77 24.66
CA HIS A 327 21.20 1.49 25.91
C HIS A 327 21.95 1.91 27.19
N SER A 328 21.26 1.83 28.32
CA SER A 328 21.82 2.04 29.65
C SER A 328 22.74 0.88 30.04
N ALA A 329 23.97 1.20 30.43
CA ALA A 329 24.99 0.25 30.86
C ALA A 329 25.69 0.72 32.15
N PRO A 330 25.00 0.69 33.31
CA PRO A 330 25.59 1.09 34.59
C PRO A 330 26.82 0.27 34.98
N TRP A 331 26.97 -0.95 34.46
CA TRP A 331 28.11 -1.82 34.75
C TRP A 331 29.40 -1.41 34.04
N SER A 332 29.34 -0.64 32.95
CA SER A 332 30.51 -0.27 32.13
C SER A 332 30.87 1.21 32.19
N VAL A 333 30.33 1.96 33.16
CA VAL A 333 30.62 3.42 33.31
C VAL A 333 32.09 3.73 33.51
N GLY A 334 32.88 2.79 34.05
CA GLY A 334 34.33 2.94 34.19
C GLY A 334 35.10 2.81 32.86
N ASP A 335 34.50 2.16 31.87
CA ASP A 335 35.06 1.94 30.54
C ASP A 335 34.61 3.01 29.53
N GLN A 336 33.44 3.60 29.73
CA GLN A 336 32.87 4.60 28.82
C GLN A 336 33.78 5.83 28.69
N GLY A 337 34.20 6.15 27.47
CA GLY A 337 35.22 7.17 27.18
C GLY A 337 36.67 6.68 27.23
N SER A 338 36.92 5.38 27.48
CA SER A 338 38.26 4.81 27.66
C SER A 338 38.48 3.47 26.94
N SER A 339 37.58 2.49 27.10
CA SER A 339 37.65 1.14 26.56
C SER A 339 36.32 0.69 25.94
N ASN A 340 36.40 -0.15 24.91
CA ASN A 340 35.24 -0.81 24.30
C ASN A 340 35.06 -2.19 24.94
N VAL A 341 33.90 -2.46 25.54
CA VAL A 341 33.64 -3.66 26.35
C VAL A 341 32.29 -4.33 26.05
N SER A 342 31.52 -3.86 25.08
CA SER A 342 30.23 -4.46 24.72
C SER A 342 30.40 -5.62 23.71
N HIS A 343 29.29 -6.29 23.38
CA HIS A 343 29.20 -7.26 22.29
C HIS A 343 28.65 -6.64 20.98
N GLY A 344 28.83 -5.33 20.80
CA GLY A 344 28.35 -4.58 19.62
C GLY A 344 27.53 -3.34 19.97
N CYS A 345 26.81 -3.36 21.09
CA CYS A 345 26.00 -2.22 21.55
C CYS A 345 26.82 -0.94 21.85
N VAL A 346 26.13 0.19 21.77
CA VAL A 346 26.60 1.49 22.28
C VAL A 346 26.17 1.63 23.74
N ASN A 347 27.10 1.31 24.65
CA ASN A 347 26.89 1.44 26.09
C ASN A 347 26.97 2.91 26.52
N LEU A 348 25.93 3.38 27.23
CA LEU A 348 25.90 4.72 27.83
C LEU A 348 25.64 4.66 29.34
N ALA A 349 26.14 5.66 30.06
CA ALA A 349 25.77 5.85 31.46
C ALA A 349 24.24 6.07 31.57
N PRO A 350 23.58 5.65 32.67
CA PRO A 350 22.11 5.70 32.77
C PRO A 350 21.48 7.06 32.45
N ALA A 351 22.12 8.17 32.87
CA ALA A 351 21.62 9.52 32.58
C ALA A 351 21.73 9.87 31.09
N ASN A 352 22.79 9.43 30.41
CA ASN A 352 23.01 9.63 28.98
C ASN A 352 22.07 8.77 28.15
N ALA A 353 21.87 7.51 28.56
CA ALA A 353 20.88 6.63 27.95
C ALA A 353 19.45 7.19 28.08
N GLN A 354 19.10 7.74 29.26
CA GLN A 354 17.79 8.38 29.45
C GLN A 354 17.64 9.59 28.54
N TRP A 355 18.68 10.43 28.45
CA TRP A 355 18.65 11.58 27.55
C TRP A 355 18.47 11.14 26.09
N MET A 356 19.23 10.15 25.60
CA MET A 356 19.05 9.61 24.25
C MET A 356 17.64 9.07 24.05
N PHE A 357 17.14 8.29 25.01
CA PHE A 357 15.79 7.73 24.98
C PHE A 357 14.70 8.80 25.01
N ASP A 358 14.93 9.97 25.58
CA ASP A 358 13.93 11.04 25.60
C ASP A 358 13.88 11.82 24.27
N HIS A 359 14.98 11.85 23.49
CA HIS A 359 15.11 12.71 22.30
C HIS A 359 15.06 11.95 20.97
N PHE A 360 15.58 10.72 20.91
CA PHE A 360 15.63 9.94 19.66
C PHE A 360 14.40 9.06 19.49
N GLY A 361 13.95 8.89 18.24
CA GLY A 361 12.82 8.06 17.84
C GLY A 361 13.12 7.16 16.65
N ILE A 362 12.07 6.52 16.12
CA ILE A 362 12.17 5.67 14.93
C ILE A 362 12.57 6.53 13.73
N GLY A 363 13.57 6.08 12.98
CA GLY A 363 14.08 6.79 11.82
C GLY A 363 15.25 7.73 12.09
N ASP A 364 15.56 8.03 13.36
CA ASP A 364 16.75 8.81 13.72
C ASP A 364 18.02 7.97 13.57
N VAL A 365 19.17 8.64 13.46
CA VAL A 365 20.41 8.01 12.99
C VAL A 365 21.48 7.96 14.06
N VAL A 366 22.15 6.83 14.17
CA VAL A 366 23.41 6.64 14.90
C VAL A 366 24.50 6.24 13.89
N GLU A 367 25.44 7.15 13.63
CA GLU A 367 26.59 6.91 12.76
C GLU A 367 27.76 6.38 13.59
N ILE A 368 28.15 5.13 13.34
CA ILE A 368 29.31 4.51 14.02
C ILE A 368 30.54 4.64 13.12
N THR A 369 31.65 5.09 13.70
CA THR A 369 32.95 5.20 13.02
C THR A 369 34.08 4.68 13.92
N ASN A 370 35.14 4.16 13.32
CA ASN A 370 36.36 3.72 14.02
C ASN A 370 36.11 2.67 15.12
N SER A 371 35.09 1.82 14.96
CA SER A 371 34.84 0.66 15.81
C SER A 371 35.83 -0.48 15.52
N GLY A 372 36.31 -0.56 14.28
CA GLY A 372 37.10 -1.69 13.77
C GLY A 372 36.26 -2.87 13.26
N GLY A 373 34.93 -2.69 13.17
CA GLY A 373 34.00 -3.67 12.63
C GLY A 373 33.81 -3.57 11.11
N PRO A 374 33.04 -4.50 10.52
CA PRO A 374 32.61 -4.40 9.13
C PRO A 374 31.53 -3.32 8.96
N LEU A 375 31.25 -2.91 7.72
CA LEU A 375 30.12 -2.02 7.42
C LEU A 375 28.79 -2.73 7.71
N LEU A 376 27.79 -1.98 8.20
CA LEU A 376 26.45 -2.47 8.44
C LEU A 376 25.86 -3.05 7.14
N PRO A 377 25.51 -4.35 7.10
CA PRO A 377 25.06 -4.94 5.86
C PRO A 377 23.62 -4.52 5.52
N VAL A 378 23.31 -4.44 4.22
CA VAL A 378 22.00 -3.95 3.75
C VAL A 378 20.79 -4.74 4.26
N TRP A 379 20.96 -6.02 4.59
CA TRP A 379 19.90 -6.87 5.14
C TRP A 379 19.58 -6.55 6.61
N ASP A 380 20.42 -5.76 7.27
CA ASP A 380 20.40 -5.55 8.72
C ASP A 380 19.45 -4.42 9.15
N THR A 381 18.16 -4.64 8.91
CA THR A 381 17.09 -3.65 9.03
C THR A 381 17.25 -2.49 8.04
N TYR A 382 18.21 -1.61 8.28
CA TYR A 382 18.39 -0.35 7.57
C TYR A 382 19.87 -0.06 7.23
N GLY A 383 20.63 -1.07 6.82
CA GLY A 383 21.96 -0.91 6.20
C GLY A 383 21.92 -0.22 4.83
N ASP A 384 20.78 0.36 4.46
CA ASP A 384 20.49 1.05 3.21
C ASP A 384 21.48 2.16 2.88
N TRP A 385 21.93 2.89 3.90
CA TRP A 385 22.80 4.07 3.76
C TRP A 385 24.28 3.71 3.55
N GLU A 386 24.66 2.46 3.84
CA GLU A 386 26.00 1.93 3.53
C GLU A 386 26.16 1.57 2.04
N VAL A 387 25.05 1.35 1.33
CA VAL A 387 25.08 1.13 -0.12
C VAL A 387 25.36 2.47 -0.82
N PRO A 388 26.42 2.59 -1.64
CA PRO A 388 26.68 3.81 -2.40
C PRO A 388 25.47 4.22 -3.26
N TRP A 389 25.21 5.53 -3.36
CA TRP A 389 24.00 6.02 -4.02
C TRP A 389 23.90 5.61 -5.49
N ASP A 390 25.02 5.55 -6.22
CA ASP A 390 25.04 5.11 -7.62
C ASP A 390 24.63 3.64 -7.77
N GLN A 391 25.08 2.78 -6.84
CA GLN A 391 24.64 1.39 -6.76
C GLN A 391 23.16 1.27 -6.35
N TRP A 392 22.73 2.03 -5.34
CA TRP A 392 21.34 2.05 -4.89
C TRP A 392 20.39 2.50 -6.02
N GLN A 393 20.75 3.60 -6.69
CA GLN A 393 19.97 4.18 -7.78
C GLN A 393 19.89 3.28 -9.01
N ALA A 394 20.94 2.50 -9.30
CA ALA A 394 20.89 1.51 -10.36
C ALA A 394 19.84 0.41 -10.08
N GLY A 395 19.56 0.14 -8.81
CA GLY A 395 18.59 -0.87 -8.37
C GLY A 395 19.00 -2.29 -8.73
N ASN A 396 18.12 -3.24 -8.40
CA ASN A 396 18.34 -4.67 -8.59
C ASN A 396 17.03 -5.45 -8.87
N ALA A 397 16.03 -4.75 -9.43
CA ALA A 397 14.71 -5.34 -9.73
C ALA A 397 14.72 -6.27 -10.96
N THR A 398 15.69 -6.11 -11.84
CA THR A 398 16.00 -7.04 -12.93
C THR A 398 17.24 -7.81 -12.48
N GLY A 399 17.11 -9.12 -12.31
CA GLY A 399 18.16 -9.99 -11.73
C GLY A 399 19.53 -9.90 -12.38
#